data_AF-A0A7Y1TKJ3-F1
#
_entry.id   AF-A0A7Y1TKJ3-F1
#
_cell.length_a   1.000
_cell.length_b   1.000
_cell.length_c   1.000
_cell.angle_alpha   90.00
_cell.angle_beta   90.00
_cell.angle_gamma   90.00
#
_symmetry.space_group_name_H-M   'P 1'
#
loop_
_entity.id
_entity.type
_entity.pdbx_description
1 polymer ?
#
loop_
_entity_poly.entity_id
_entity_poly.type
_entity_poly.pdbx_seq_one_letter_code
_entity_poly.pdbx_strand_id
1 'polypeptide(L)'
;MSIKTVPYVPYKVKDLSLAEWGRKEIELAEAEMPGLMSLREEYKKDQPLKGARIAGCLHMTIQTAVLIETLIALGAEVTWSSCNIFSTQDQAAAAIAATGIPVYAWKGMNEEEFDWCIEQTLFFGEDRKPLNMILDDGGDLTNMVLDKYPELASGIKGLSEETTTGVHRLYERMKNGTLPMPAINVNDSVTKSKFDNKYGCKESAVDAVRRA
;
A
#
# COMPACT_ATOMS: atom_id res chain seq x y z
N MET A 1 17.39 7.63 21.39
CA MET A 1 16.25 6.85 21.93
C MET A 1 16.19 5.57 21.14
N SER A 2 15.95 4.41 21.78
CA SER A 2 15.80 3.15 21.06
C SER A 2 14.47 3.17 20.31
N ILE A 3 14.48 2.96 19.00
CA ILE A 3 13.26 2.84 18.21
C ILE A 3 12.55 1.55 18.64
N LYS A 4 11.24 1.61 18.91
CA LYS A 4 10.46 0.41 19.23
C LYS A 4 10.26 -0.37 17.94
N THR A 5 10.62 -1.65 17.92
CA THR A 5 10.45 -2.52 16.74
C THR A 5 9.63 -3.75 17.07
N VAL A 6 8.84 -4.24 16.10
CA VAL A 6 8.17 -5.54 16.18
C VAL A 6 9.09 -6.67 15.66
N PRO A 7 8.94 -7.92 16.14
CA PRO A 7 9.73 -9.07 15.66
C PRO A 7 9.62 -9.25 14.14
N TYR A 8 10.70 -9.67 13.49
CA TYR A 8 10.69 -9.89 12.05
C TYR A 8 9.83 -11.10 11.67
N VAL A 9 8.89 -10.87 10.75
CA VAL A 9 8.14 -11.90 10.04
C VAL A 9 8.28 -11.57 8.55
N PRO A 10 8.70 -12.49 7.67
CA PRO A 10 8.97 -12.18 6.27
C PRO A 10 7.72 -11.75 5.50
N TYR A 11 6.59 -12.41 5.74
CA TYR A 11 5.26 -12.09 5.21
C TYR A 11 4.20 -12.84 6.04
N LYS A 12 2.94 -12.45 5.94
CA LYS A 12 1.80 -13.20 6.48
C LYS A 12 0.58 -13.05 5.57
N VAL A 13 0.23 -14.14 4.89
CA VAL A 13 -0.89 -14.23 3.93
C VAL A 13 -1.75 -15.44 4.27
N LYS A 14 -2.98 -15.50 3.72
CA LYS A 14 -3.93 -16.56 4.04
C LYS A 14 -3.44 -17.95 3.63
N ASP A 15 -3.00 -18.08 2.38
CA ASP A 15 -2.61 -19.34 1.77
C ASP A 15 -1.64 -19.08 0.61
N LEU A 16 -0.38 -19.48 0.77
CA LEU A 16 0.66 -19.26 -0.23
C LEU A 16 0.45 -20.13 -1.49
N SER A 17 -0.33 -21.21 -1.41
CA SER A 17 -0.59 -22.09 -2.55
C SER A 17 -1.39 -21.40 -3.67
N LEU A 18 -2.05 -20.27 -3.35
CA LEU A 18 -2.79 -19.45 -4.32
C LEU A 18 -1.90 -18.61 -5.23
N ALA A 19 -0.57 -18.59 -5.01
CA ALA A 19 0.35 -17.70 -5.72
C ALA A 19 0.33 -17.88 -7.25
N GLU A 20 0.22 -19.11 -7.76
CA GLU A 20 0.17 -19.37 -9.20
C GLU A 20 -1.11 -18.80 -9.84
N TRP A 21 -2.24 -18.92 -9.14
CA TRP A 21 -3.50 -18.32 -9.60
C TRP A 21 -3.41 -16.80 -9.58
N GLY A 22 -2.92 -16.21 -8.50
CA GLY A 22 -2.72 -14.76 -8.41
C GLY A 22 -1.80 -14.23 -9.51
N ARG A 23 -0.71 -14.94 -9.84
CA ARG A 23 0.19 -14.55 -10.95
C ARG A 23 -0.55 -14.49 -12.29
N LYS A 24 -1.40 -15.47 -12.61
CA LYS A 24 -2.18 -15.48 -13.84
C LYS A 24 -3.14 -14.29 -13.92
N GLU A 25 -3.78 -13.92 -12.82
CA GLU A 25 -4.65 -12.73 -12.78
C GLU A 25 -3.86 -11.42 -12.87
N ILE A 26 -2.66 -11.36 -12.28
CA ILE A 26 -1.76 -10.21 -12.40
C ILE A 26 -1.35 -10.00 -13.86
N GLU A 27 -0.97 -11.05 -14.59
CA GLU A 27 -0.61 -10.97 -16.02
C GLU A 27 -1.77 -10.42 -16.87
N LEU A 28 -3.01 -10.81 -16.58
CA LEU A 28 -4.19 -10.25 -17.23
C LEU A 28 -4.40 -8.77 -16.85
N ALA A 29 -4.22 -8.42 -15.59
CA ALA A 29 -4.36 -7.06 -15.12
C ALA A 29 -3.30 -6.11 -15.69
N GLU A 30 -2.07 -6.57 -15.93
CA GLU A 30 -1.03 -5.77 -16.58
C GLU A 30 -1.48 -5.28 -17.97
N ALA A 31 -2.20 -6.12 -18.74
CA ALA A 31 -2.75 -5.73 -20.03
C ALA A 31 -3.84 -4.63 -19.93
N GLU A 32 -4.60 -4.62 -18.82
CA GLU A 32 -5.63 -3.63 -18.53
C GLU A 32 -5.11 -2.38 -17.80
N MET A 33 -3.81 -2.34 -17.44
CA MET A 33 -3.19 -1.24 -16.70
C MET A 33 -2.05 -0.57 -17.51
N PRO A 34 -2.31 -0.08 -18.74
CA PRO A 34 -1.29 0.43 -19.63
C PRO A 34 -0.51 1.63 -19.07
N GLY A 35 -1.12 2.43 -18.19
CA GLY A 35 -0.44 3.54 -17.51
C GLY A 35 0.73 3.08 -16.65
N LEU A 36 0.53 2.07 -15.80
CA LEU A 36 1.60 1.52 -14.96
C LEU A 36 2.67 0.83 -15.82
N MET A 37 2.25 0.08 -16.85
CA MET A 37 3.19 -0.59 -17.73
C MET A 37 4.06 0.40 -18.53
N SER A 38 3.48 1.52 -18.96
CA SER A 38 4.23 2.62 -19.59
C SER A 38 5.24 3.25 -18.63
N LEU A 39 4.87 3.50 -17.37
CA LEU A 39 5.79 4.03 -16.36
C LEU A 39 6.95 3.07 -16.08
N ARG A 40 6.68 1.77 -16.05
CA ARG A 40 7.75 0.75 -15.95
C ARG A 40 8.71 0.89 -17.13
N GLU A 41 8.21 0.91 -18.36
CA GLU A 41 9.08 0.98 -19.54
C GLU A 41 9.90 2.28 -19.58
N GLU A 42 9.27 3.41 -19.26
CA GLU A 42 9.90 4.73 -19.28
C GLU A 42 11.00 4.86 -18.21
N TYR A 43 10.73 4.48 -16.96
CA TYR A 43 11.60 4.80 -15.82
C TYR A 43 12.43 3.63 -15.29
N LYS A 44 12.26 2.41 -15.79
CA LYS A 44 13.01 1.23 -15.29
C LYS A 44 14.52 1.39 -15.42
N LYS A 45 15.03 2.10 -16.43
CA LYS A 45 16.49 2.31 -16.57
C LYS A 45 17.02 3.34 -15.58
N ASP A 46 16.23 4.34 -15.25
CA ASP A 46 16.63 5.46 -14.38
C ASP A 46 16.61 5.08 -12.89
N GLN A 47 15.83 4.05 -12.53
CA GLN A 47 15.67 3.57 -11.15
C GLN A 47 15.39 4.73 -10.17
N PRO A 48 14.37 5.58 -10.43
CA PRO A 48 14.16 6.82 -9.68
C PRO A 48 13.83 6.59 -8.20
N LEU A 49 13.34 5.39 -7.84
CA LEU A 49 12.99 5.02 -6.48
C LEU A 49 14.12 4.26 -5.76
N LYS A 50 15.32 4.17 -6.34
CA LYS A 50 16.46 3.50 -5.71
C LYS A 50 16.74 4.07 -4.31
N GLY A 51 16.69 3.19 -3.30
CA GLY A 51 16.88 3.52 -1.89
C GLY A 51 15.63 4.04 -1.18
N ALA A 52 14.48 4.12 -1.87
CA ALA A 52 13.18 4.28 -1.22
C ALA A 52 12.77 2.98 -0.54
N ARG A 53 12.22 3.09 0.67
CA ARG A 53 11.60 2.03 1.46
C ARG A 53 10.17 2.46 1.73
N ILE A 54 9.29 2.02 0.84
CA ILE A 54 7.90 2.47 0.75
C ILE A 54 7.02 1.49 1.52
N ALA A 55 6.43 1.96 2.63
CA ALA A 55 5.37 1.22 3.30
C ALA A 55 4.04 1.61 2.65
N GLY A 56 3.34 0.61 2.10
CA GLY A 56 2.02 0.78 1.50
C GLY A 56 0.91 0.26 2.40
N CYS A 57 -0.14 1.06 2.60
CA CYS A 57 -1.39 0.63 3.21
C CYS A 57 -2.54 0.97 2.26
N LEU A 58 -2.86 0.01 1.41
CA LEU A 58 -3.84 0.11 0.33
C LEU A 58 -4.48 -1.26 0.16
N HIS A 59 -5.72 -1.35 -0.31
CA HIS A 59 -6.40 -2.62 -0.54
C HIS A 59 -5.50 -3.62 -1.27
N MET A 60 -5.23 -4.79 -0.66
CA MET A 60 -4.30 -5.78 -1.24
C MET A 60 -5.01 -6.63 -2.31
N THR A 61 -5.17 -6.06 -3.50
CA THR A 61 -5.85 -6.66 -4.67
C THR A 61 -4.88 -7.01 -5.79
N ILE A 62 -5.38 -7.63 -6.86
CA ILE A 62 -4.62 -7.85 -8.11
C ILE A 62 -4.13 -6.53 -8.71
N GLN A 63 -4.92 -5.46 -8.68
CA GLN A 63 -4.53 -4.15 -9.21
C GLN A 63 -3.37 -3.56 -8.38
N THR A 64 -3.45 -3.68 -7.05
CA THR A 64 -2.39 -3.25 -6.14
C THR A 64 -1.12 -4.07 -6.30
N ALA A 65 -1.21 -5.36 -6.63
CA ALA A 65 -0.05 -6.17 -6.97
C ALA A 65 0.74 -5.60 -8.17
N VAL A 66 0.04 -5.13 -9.22
CA VAL A 66 0.67 -4.44 -10.37
C VAL A 66 1.33 -3.12 -9.93
N LEU A 67 0.72 -2.37 -9.01
CA LEU A 67 1.32 -1.17 -8.43
C LEU A 67 2.61 -1.49 -7.65
N ILE A 68 2.57 -2.47 -6.75
CA ILE A 68 3.72 -2.92 -5.95
C ILE A 68 4.90 -3.29 -6.86
N GLU A 69 4.64 -4.13 -7.86
CA GLU A 69 5.68 -4.57 -8.80
C GLU A 69 6.19 -3.42 -9.68
N THR A 70 5.38 -2.39 -9.92
CA THR A 70 5.83 -1.15 -10.58
C THR A 70 6.82 -0.38 -9.72
N LEU A 71 6.52 -0.17 -8.44
CA LEU A 71 7.41 0.53 -7.52
C LEU A 71 8.77 -0.19 -7.41
N ILE A 72 8.76 -1.51 -7.33
CA ILE A 72 9.96 -2.34 -7.30
C ILE A 72 10.72 -2.27 -8.63
N ALA A 73 10.02 -2.34 -9.77
CA ALA A 73 10.63 -2.18 -11.09
C ALA A 73 11.33 -0.82 -11.24
N LEU A 74 10.87 0.20 -10.53
CA LEU A 74 11.46 1.54 -10.48
C LEU A 74 12.55 1.70 -9.39
N GLY A 75 12.88 0.64 -8.65
CA GLY A 75 14.01 0.55 -7.73
C GLY A 75 13.69 0.66 -6.25
N ALA A 76 12.41 0.70 -5.86
CA ALA A 76 12.01 0.74 -4.46
C ALA A 76 12.17 -0.61 -3.76
N GLU A 77 12.44 -0.57 -2.45
CA GLU A 77 12.07 -1.63 -1.52
C GLU A 77 10.64 -1.35 -1.04
N VAL A 78 9.79 -2.38 -0.97
CA VAL A 78 8.36 -2.24 -0.65
C VAL A 78 7.94 -3.21 0.45
N THR A 79 7.15 -2.73 1.40
CA THR A 79 6.40 -3.52 2.40
C THR A 79 4.92 -3.14 2.27
N TRP A 80 3.99 -4.08 2.48
CA TRP A 80 2.58 -3.80 2.24
C TRP A 80 1.62 -4.43 3.25
N SER A 81 0.58 -3.69 3.60
CA SER A 81 -0.62 -4.15 4.30
C SER A 81 -1.87 -3.67 3.60
N SER A 82 -3.00 -4.32 3.87
CA SER A 82 -4.30 -3.87 3.37
C SER A 82 -4.89 -2.78 4.26
N CYS A 83 -5.55 -1.76 3.70
CA CYS A 83 -6.25 -0.70 4.46
C CYS A 83 -7.68 -1.08 4.88
N ASN A 84 -8.14 -2.31 4.55
CA ASN A 84 -9.44 -2.80 5.03
C ASN A 84 -9.44 -4.32 5.24
N ILE A 85 -10.01 -4.76 6.37
CA ILE A 85 -10.05 -6.15 6.84
C ILE A 85 -10.68 -7.16 5.87
N PHE A 86 -11.53 -6.72 4.94
CA PHE A 86 -12.22 -7.60 3.98
C PHE A 86 -11.81 -7.37 2.52
N SER A 87 -10.94 -6.41 2.25
CA SER A 87 -10.64 -6.01 0.86
C SER A 87 -9.59 -6.86 0.17
N THR A 88 -8.76 -7.58 0.94
CA THR A 88 -7.69 -8.42 0.40
C THR A 88 -8.25 -9.48 -0.54
N GLN A 89 -7.61 -9.64 -1.70
CA GLN A 89 -7.73 -10.80 -2.56
C GLN A 89 -6.56 -11.74 -2.22
N ASP A 90 -6.85 -12.85 -1.56
CA ASP A 90 -5.82 -13.71 -0.97
C ASP A 90 -4.84 -14.27 -2.01
N GLN A 91 -5.31 -14.52 -3.25
CA GLN A 91 -4.45 -14.94 -4.35
C GLN A 91 -3.47 -13.84 -4.79
N ALA A 92 -3.88 -12.57 -4.76
CA ALA A 92 -2.98 -11.45 -5.06
C ALA A 92 -1.90 -11.31 -3.99
N ALA A 93 -2.31 -11.37 -2.71
CA ALA A 93 -1.38 -11.33 -1.58
C ALA A 93 -0.38 -12.49 -1.64
N ALA A 94 -0.85 -13.71 -1.94
CA ALA A 94 0.00 -14.89 -2.09
C ALA A 94 1.00 -14.74 -3.25
N ALA A 95 0.57 -14.21 -4.40
CA ALA A 95 1.43 -14.00 -5.55
C ALA A 95 2.55 -12.99 -5.29
N ILE A 96 2.27 -11.92 -4.53
CA ILE A 96 3.29 -10.95 -4.11
C ILE A 96 4.20 -11.56 -3.04
N ALA A 97 3.67 -12.25 -2.03
CA ALA A 97 4.49 -12.88 -1.00
C ALA A 97 5.45 -13.92 -1.59
N ALA A 98 5.02 -14.69 -2.60
CA ALA A 98 5.82 -15.71 -3.25
C ALA A 98 7.04 -15.17 -4.02
N THR A 99 7.08 -13.88 -4.36
CA THR A 99 8.27 -13.25 -4.96
C THR A 99 9.27 -12.76 -3.91
N GLY A 100 8.98 -12.94 -2.61
CA GLY A 100 9.80 -12.51 -1.50
C GLY A 100 9.50 -11.09 -1.01
N ILE A 101 8.45 -10.44 -1.54
CA ILE A 101 8.02 -9.11 -1.10
C ILE A 101 7.24 -9.23 0.23
N PRO A 102 7.57 -8.45 1.28
CA PRO A 102 6.85 -8.48 2.54
C PRO A 102 5.41 -7.96 2.42
N VAL A 103 4.45 -8.88 2.48
CA VAL A 103 3.01 -8.59 2.52
C VAL A 103 2.39 -9.17 3.77
N TYR A 104 1.61 -8.36 4.48
CA TYR A 104 0.86 -8.72 5.68
C TYR A 104 -0.61 -8.40 5.44
N ALA A 105 -1.32 -9.33 4.82
CA ALA A 105 -2.71 -9.13 4.43
C ALA A 105 -3.39 -10.46 4.16
N TRP A 106 -4.60 -10.62 4.69
CA TRP A 106 -5.55 -11.65 4.31
C TRP A 106 -6.97 -11.12 4.41
N LYS A 107 -7.91 -11.78 3.73
CA LYS A 107 -9.33 -11.46 3.84
C LYS A 107 -9.89 -11.98 5.17
N GLY A 108 -10.66 -11.13 5.86
CA GLY A 108 -11.31 -11.50 7.12
C GLY A 108 -10.39 -11.36 8.34
N MET A 109 -9.50 -10.38 8.34
CA MET A 109 -8.76 -9.97 9.54
C MET A 109 -9.72 -9.45 10.62
N ASN A 110 -9.34 -9.59 11.88
CA ASN A 110 -9.87 -8.74 12.95
C ASN A 110 -9.04 -7.45 13.11
N GLU A 111 -9.48 -6.53 13.96
CA GLU A 111 -8.83 -5.22 14.16
C GLU A 111 -7.41 -5.33 14.74
N GLU A 112 -7.14 -6.30 15.63
CA GLU A 112 -5.80 -6.52 16.18
C GLU A 112 -4.84 -7.01 15.10
N GLU A 113 -5.31 -7.92 14.25
CA GLU A 113 -4.56 -8.42 13.11
C GLU A 113 -4.30 -7.32 12.07
N PHE A 114 -5.27 -6.44 11.85
CA PHE A 114 -5.16 -5.28 10.97
C PHE A 114 -4.06 -4.31 11.43
N ASP A 115 -4.13 -3.86 12.69
CA ASP A 115 -3.12 -3.00 13.29
C ASP A 115 -1.73 -3.67 13.27
N TRP A 116 -1.67 -4.96 13.62
CA TRP A 116 -0.43 -5.73 13.59
C TRP A 116 0.19 -5.77 12.19
N CYS A 117 -0.63 -5.92 11.14
CA CYS A 117 -0.16 -5.93 9.76
C CYS A 117 0.47 -4.59 9.38
N ILE A 118 -0.19 -3.47 9.69
CA ILE A 118 0.35 -2.13 9.44
C ILE A 118 1.69 -1.96 10.18
N GLU A 119 1.77 -2.36 11.45
CA GLU A 119 3.00 -2.26 12.24
C GLU A 119 4.18 -3.05 11.63
N GLN A 120 3.93 -4.18 10.97
CA GLN A 120 5.00 -4.94 10.31
C GLN A 120 5.62 -4.14 9.15
N THR A 121 4.82 -3.34 8.43
CA THR A 121 5.27 -2.61 7.23
C THR A 121 6.26 -1.49 7.54
N LEU A 122 6.30 -0.99 8.78
CA LEU A 122 7.11 0.17 9.16
C LEU A 122 8.62 -0.08 9.08
N PHE A 123 9.04 -1.33 8.99
CA PHE A 123 10.42 -1.74 9.11
C PHE A 123 10.77 -2.86 8.11
N PHE A 124 11.88 -2.70 7.42
CA PHE A 124 12.32 -3.49 6.27
C PHE A 124 13.44 -4.45 6.68
N GLY A 125 13.32 -5.70 6.26
CA GLY A 125 14.32 -6.75 6.50
C GLY A 125 14.45 -7.19 7.96
N GLU A 126 15.33 -8.17 8.18
CA GLU A 126 15.70 -8.66 9.51
C GLU A 126 16.42 -7.59 10.36
N ASP A 127 17.10 -6.66 9.70
CA ASP A 127 17.79 -5.52 10.33
C ASP A 127 16.86 -4.37 10.70
N ARG A 128 15.55 -4.49 10.42
CA ARG A 128 14.48 -3.57 10.82
C ARG A 128 14.77 -2.12 10.40
N LYS A 129 15.26 -1.90 9.18
CA LYS A 129 15.46 -0.55 8.63
C LYS A 129 14.12 0.18 8.54
N PRO A 130 13.96 1.39 9.09
CA PRO A 130 12.66 2.08 9.07
C PRO A 130 12.28 2.53 7.65
N LEU A 131 10.98 2.58 7.37
CA LEU A 131 10.41 3.20 6.17
C LEU A 131 10.92 4.64 5.97
N ASN A 132 10.94 5.11 4.72
CA ASN A 132 11.27 6.50 4.40
C ASN A 132 10.27 7.17 3.44
N MET A 133 9.21 6.46 3.07
CA MET A 133 8.09 6.93 2.25
C MET A 133 6.81 6.21 2.72
N ILE A 134 5.68 6.92 2.67
CA ILE A 134 4.35 6.37 2.96
C ILE A 134 3.49 6.44 1.69
N LEU A 135 2.75 5.37 1.42
CA LEU A 135 1.69 5.32 0.41
C LEU A 135 0.44 4.80 1.11
N ASP A 136 -0.57 5.66 1.29
CA ASP A 136 -1.70 5.41 2.18
C ASP A 136 -3.04 5.57 1.47
N ASP A 137 -4.05 4.86 1.98
CA ASP A 137 -5.45 4.95 1.58
C ASP A 137 -6.31 4.90 2.84
N GLY A 138 -6.83 6.07 3.21
CA GLY A 138 -7.69 6.27 4.38
C GLY A 138 -6.96 6.89 5.58
N GLY A 139 -5.64 6.90 5.59
CA GLY A 139 -4.82 7.59 6.59
C GLY A 139 -4.42 6.77 7.82
N ASP A 140 -4.72 5.46 7.86
CA ASP A 140 -4.45 4.64 9.05
C ASP A 140 -2.97 4.33 9.23
N LEU A 141 -2.20 4.14 8.15
CA LEU A 141 -0.74 4.02 8.22
C LEU A 141 -0.11 5.36 8.64
N THR A 142 -0.60 6.47 8.11
CA THR A 142 -0.18 7.81 8.51
C THR A 142 -0.40 8.03 10.00
N ASN A 143 -1.56 7.66 10.54
CA ASN A 143 -1.85 7.77 11.97
C ASN A 143 -0.99 6.81 12.80
N MET A 144 -0.77 5.58 12.35
CA MET A 144 0.14 4.63 13.02
C MET A 144 1.53 5.24 13.20
N VAL A 145 2.08 5.84 12.14
CA VAL A 145 3.38 6.50 12.20
C VAL A 145 3.35 7.74 13.09
N LEU A 146 2.42 8.65 12.88
CA LEU A 146 2.45 9.96 13.56
C LEU A 146 2.05 9.88 15.04
N ASP A 147 1.19 8.93 15.42
CA ASP A 147 0.63 8.85 16.76
C ASP A 147 1.28 7.74 17.60
N LYS A 148 1.66 6.59 17.00
CA LYS A 148 2.27 5.47 17.73
C LYS A 148 3.79 5.35 17.55
N TYR A 149 4.34 5.80 16.41
CA TYR A 149 5.78 5.74 16.09
C TYR A 149 6.37 7.09 15.64
N PRO A 150 6.12 8.20 16.38
CA PRO A 150 6.46 9.55 15.93
C PRO A 150 7.96 9.76 15.68
N GLU A 151 8.83 8.95 16.28
CA GLU A 151 10.27 8.98 16.06
C GLU A 151 10.66 8.68 14.60
N LEU A 152 9.83 7.92 13.87
CA LEU A 152 10.06 7.56 12.47
C LEU A 152 9.84 8.74 11.52
N ALA A 153 9.00 9.71 11.90
CA ALA A 153 8.58 10.81 11.02
C ALA A 153 9.76 11.61 10.46
N SER A 154 10.84 11.77 11.23
CA SER A 154 12.05 12.50 10.80
C SER A 154 12.81 11.84 9.63
N GLY A 155 12.63 10.52 9.44
CA GLY A 155 13.25 9.76 8.36
C GLY A 155 12.39 9.65 7.10
N ILE A 156 11.16 10.14 7.13
CA ILE A 156 10.18 9.99 6.06
C ILE A 156 10.15 11.26 5.19
N LYS A 157 10.34 11.09 3.88
CA LYS A 157 10.45 12.21 2.94
C LYS A 157 9.09 12.80 2.55
N GLY A 158 8.02 12.03 2.70
CA GLY A 158 6.65 12.45 2.42
C GLY A 158 5.71 11.26 2.33
N LEU A 159 4.43 11.59 2.12
CA LEU A 159 3.35 10.63 1.96
C LEU A 159 2.48 10.96 0.75
N SER A 160 1.85 9.95 0.14
CA SER A 160 0.79 10.12 -0.85
C SER A 160 -0.49 9.45 -0.36
N GLU A 161 -1.62 10.14 -0.48
CA GLU A 161 -2.91 9.68 0.04
C GLU A 161 -3.93 9.50 -1.08
N GLU A 162 -4.53 8.31 -1.12
CA GLU A 162 -5.41 7.82 -2.18
C GLU A 162 -6.81 8.41 -2.12
N THR A 163 -7.41 8.53 -0.93
CA THR A 163 -8.86 8.64 -0.80
C THR A 163 -9.32 9.92 -0.14
N THR A 164 -10.56 10.32 -0.44
CA THR A 164 -11.20 11.54 0.09
C THR A 164 -11.14 11.62 1.62
N THR A 165 -11.36 10.50 2.31
CA THR A 165 -11.36 10.43 3.78
C THR A 165 -9.96 10.67 4.35
N GLY A 166 -8.93 10.02 3.80
CA GLY A 166 -7.55 10.23 4.25
C GLY A 166 -7.08 11.65 3.96
N VAL A 167 -7.45 12.22 2.80
CA VAL A 167 -7.19 13.63 2.48
C VAL A 167 -7.81 14.56 3.51
N HIS A 168 -9.05 14.31 3.95
CA HIS A 168 -9.68 15.10 4.99
C HIS A 168 -8.87 15.07 6.30
N ARG A 169 -8.44 13.88 6.74
CA ARG A 169 -7.57 13.70 7.92
C ARG A 169 -6.24 14.45 7.79
N LEU A 170 -5.66 14.49 6.59
CA LEU A 170 -4.44 15.27 6.33
C LEU A 170 -4.67 16.79 6.46
N TYR A 171 -5.81 17.29 5.96
CA TYR A 171 -6.17 18.70 6.14
C TYR A 171 -6.43 19.05 7.62
N GLU A 172 -7.01 18.14 8.40
CA GLU A 172 -7.14 18.31 9.85
C GLU A 172 -5.77 18.42 10.52
N ARG A 173 -4.83 17.52 10.20
CA ARG A 173 -3.44 17.59 10.71
C ARG A 173 -2.74 18.86 10.29
N MET A 174 -2.91 19.30 9.04
CA MET A 174 -2.34 20.57 8.55
C MET A 174 -2.88 21.76 9.34
N LYS A 175 -4.19 21.83 9.56
CA LYS A 175 -4.84 22.90 10.35
C LYS A 175 -4.38 22.89 11.81
N ASN A 176 -4.14 21.70 12.37
CA ASN A 176 -3.71 21.52 13.75
C ASN A 176 -2.18 21.68 13.93
N GLY A 177 -1.41 21.84 12.85
CA GLY A 177 0.06 21.90 12.90
C GLY A 177 0.73 20.56 13.25
N THR A 178 0.06 19.44 13.01
CA THR A 178 0.51 18.08 13.35
C THR A 178 0.87 17.22 12.13
N LEU A 179 1.05 17.84 10.96
CA LEU A 179 1.55 17.19 9.74
C LEU A 179 3.03 17.55 9.52
N PRO A 180 3.99 16.71 9.95
CA PRO A 180 5.41 17.06 9.97
C PRO A 180 6.14 16.84 8.64
N MET A 181 5.47 16.29 7.62
CA MET A 181 6.07 15.96 6.32
C MET A 181 5.15 16.36 5.17
N PRO A 182 5.68 16.55 3.94
CA PRO A 182 4.87 16.81 2.76
C PRO A 182 3.89 15.68 2.47
N ALA A 183 2.68 16.05 2.04
CA ALA A 183 1.64 15.12 1.62
C ALA A 183 1.14 15.46 0.22
N ILE A 184 1.07 14.46 -0.66
CA ILE A 184 0.46 14.59 -1.99
C ILE A 184 -0.94 13.97 -1.95
N ASN A 185 -1.94 14.81 -2.20
CA ASN A 185 -3.32 14.40 -2.41
C ASN A 185 -3.45 13.80 -3.82
N VAL A 186 -3.48 12.46 -3.91
CA VAL A 186 -3.69 11.75 -5.18
C VAL A 186 -5.17 11.76 -5.55
N ASN A 187 -6.07 11.68 -4.57
CA ASN A 187 -7.52 11.65 -4.75
C ASN A 187 -8.03 12.73 -5.71
N ASP A 188 -7.59 13.98 -5.51
CA ASP A 188 -8.11 15.14 -6.24
C ASP A 188 -7.45 15.37 -7.60
N SER A 189 -6.55 14.48 -8.02
CA SER A 189 -6.20 14.39 -9.44
C SER A 189 -7.47 14.13 -10.25
N VAL A 190 -7.65 14.85 -11.36
CA VAL A 190 -8.85 14.72 -12.20
C VAL A 190 -9.02 13.27 -12.68
N THR A 191 -7.92 12.61 -13.04
CA THR A 191 -7.86 11.21 -13.47
C THR A 191 -8.09 10.20 -12.36
N LYS A 192 -8.13 10.63 -11.09
CA LYS A 192 -8.51 9.81 -9.92
C LYS A 192 -9.97 10.10 -9.58
N SER A 193 -10.26 11.23 -8.93
CA SER A 193 -11.60 11.60 -8.44
C SER A 193 -12.73 11.48 -9.46
N LYS A 194 -12.49 11.82 -10.74
CA LYS A 194 -13.55 11.82 -11.76
C LYS A 194 -13.65 10.51 -12.54
N PHE A 195 -12.72 9.58 -12.31
CA PHE A 195 -12.69 8.28 -12.94
C PHE A 195 -12.90 7.17 -11.91
N ASP A 196 -11.94 6.96 -11.02
CA ASP A 196 -11.95 5.92 -9.99
C ASP A 196 -13.21 6.03 -9.11
N ASN A 197 -13.39 7.13 -8.38
CA ASN A 197 -14.47 7.25 -7.40
C ASN A 197 -15.85 7.17 -8.06
N LYS A 198 -15.98 7.58 -9.33
CA LYS A 198 -17.25 7.68 -10.05
C LYS A 198 -17.55 6.44 -10.88
N TYR A 199 -16.67 6.08 -11.80
CA TYR A 199 -16.85 4.95 -12.69
C TYR A 199 -16.41 3.64 -12.04
N GLY A 200 -15.37 3.64 -11.19
CA GLY A 200 -15.00 2.46 -10.40
C GLY A 200 -16.17 1.99 -9.54
N CYS A 201 -16.82 2.90 -8.79
CA CYS A 201 -18.04 2.57 -8.03
C CYS A 201 -19.21 2.13 -8.93
N LYS A 202 -19.34 2.70 -10.13
CA LYS A 202 -20.38 2.28 -11.09
C LYS A 202 -20.19 0.81 -11.50
N GLU A 203 -18.95 0.38 -11.71
CA GLU A 203 -18.63 -1.00 -12.08
C GLU A 203 -18.73 -1.96 -10.87
N SER A 204 -18.23 -1.56 -9.70
CA SER A 204 -18.05 -2.48 -8.56
C SER A 204 -19.22 -2.54 -7.58
N ALA A 205 -20.03 -1.48 -7.44
CA ALA A 205 -21.08 -1.44 -6.42
C ALA A 205 -22.20 -2.46 -6.69
N VAL A 206 -22.69 -2.52 -7.94
CA VAL A 206 -23.73 -3.50 -8.32
C VAL A 206 -23.16 -4.91 -8.35
N ASP A 207 -21.89 -5.07 -8.72
CA ASP A 207 -21.20 -6.36 -8.69
C ASP A 207 -21.16 -6.93 -7.26
N ALA A 208 -20.75 -6.13 -6.27
CA ALA A 208 -20.74 -6.55 -4.87
C ALA A 208 -22.12 -6.95 -4.34
N VAL A 209 -23.17 -6.16 -4.65
CA VAL A 209 -24.56 -6.47 -4.25
C VAL A 209 -25.05 -7.79 -4.87
N ARG A 210 -24.61 -8.13 -6.08
CA ARG A 210 -25.02 -9.37 -6.76
C ARG A 210 -24.30 -10.63 -6.25
N ARG A 211 -23.08 -10.49 -5.72
CA ARG A 211 -22.28 -11.61 -5.22
C ARG A 211 -22.52 -11.96 -3.76
N ALA A 212 -23.04 -11.02 -2.96
CA ALA A 212 -23.37 -11.20 -1.54
C ALA A 212 -24.64 -12.06 -1.35
#